data_AF-A0A7W9E430-F1
#
_entry.id   AF-A0A7W9E430-F1
#
_cell.length_a   1.000
_cell.length_b   1.000
_cell.length_c   1.000
_cell.angle_alpha   90.00
_cell.angle_beta   90.00
_cell.angle_gamma   90.00
#
_symmetry.space_group_name_H-M   'P 1'
#
loop_
_entity.id
_entity.type
_entity.pdbx_description
1 polymer ?
#
loop_
_entity_poly.entity_id
_entity_poly.type
_entity_poly.pdbx_seq_one_letter_code
_entity_poly.pdbx_strand_id
1 'polypeptide(L)'
;MTEPDLIESAQPIGAATEPGAATFRQNASARLTYLEAENAELRARLASLSSAGDEYIELDDARVLQNVGIYRYHHPLENAALHRERLDSIETRIAEVVKSGLAIVKSNLFTFDNSLAKGRRMTDDLSRLMLRAYNAEADNSIRSLRVGNVLTAKRRLEASRTAIAKIGSLMEMRISDDYHNLRVEEIELTADWLMKRQEEKEAEREERARLREERRVEKELAEERAELDKERQHLINALNAIRAGGEEDPDLVLRLADLDAAIADNDFRAANIRAGYVYVISNRGAFGENVVKIGLTRRLEPTERVAELSGASVPFRFDIHTLFFSEDAVTLENELHKHFAARAMNQANSRKEFFFASPAEVREVLMKKVGNLLEFREHAEATEFMQSVGLWPESESRFQAVNLL
;
A
#
# COMPACT_ATOMS: atom_id res chain seq x y z
N MET A 1 -88.38 10.23 31.54
CA MET A 1 -89.48 11.22 31.49
C MET A 1 -88.87 12.51 31.00
N THR A 2 -89.50 13.07 29.98
CA THR A 2 -89.11 14.17 29.11
C THR A 2 -89.26 15.55 29.77
N GLU A 3 -88.41 16.46 29.32
CA GLU A 3 -88.67 17.89 29.04
C GLU A 3 -89.06 18.85 30.19
N PRO A 4 -88.98 20.20 30.03
CA PRO A 4 -88.95 20.94 28.75
C PRO A 4 -87.97 22.14 28.61
N ASP A 5 -87.88 22.55 27.34
CA ASP A 5 -87.40 23.82 26.78
C ASP A 5 -88.05 25.07 27.39
N LEU A 6 -87.35 26.21 27.28
CA LEU A 6 -87.97 27.52 27.10
C LEU A 6 -87.00 28.48 26.38
N ILE A 7 -87.44 28.96 25.22
CA ILE A 7 -86.91 30.10 24.47
C ILE A 7 -87.71 31.33 24.90
N GLU A 8 -87.09 32.48 25.18
CA GLU A 8 -87.76 33.78 24.97
C GLU A 8 -86.82 34.95 24.64
N SER A 9 -87.34 35.78 23.73
CA SER A 9 -86.92 36.99 23.00
C SER A 9 -86.32 38.16 23.83
N ALA A 10 -85.22 38.80 23.39
CA ALA A 10 -85.07 39.94 22.46
C ALA A 10 -85.32 41.36 23.07
N GLN A 11 -84.26 42.11 23.40
CA GLN A 11 -83.76 43.36 22.75
C GLN A 11 -84.19 44.69 23.44
N PRO A 12 -83.62 45.88 23.13
CA PRO A 12 -82.23 46.41 23.15
C PRO A 12 -82.14 47.71 24.04
N ILE A 13 -81.03 48.42 24.29
CA ILE A 13 -80.27 49.40 23.46
C ILE A 13 -79.13 49.97 24.34
N GLY A 14 -77.93 50.22 23.80
CA GLY A 14 -77.15 51.40 24.21
C GLY A 14 -75.62 51.29 24.39
N ALA A 15 -74.91 51.50 23.28
CA ALA A 15 -73.60 52.17 23.15
C ALA A 15 -72.40 51.73 24.03
N ALA A 16 -71.51 50.95 23.42
CA ALA A 16 -70.07 51.00 23.70
C ALA A 16 -69.31 50.97 22.36
N THR A 17 -68.56 52.04 22.10
CA THR A 17 -67.55 52.14 21.03
C THR A 17 -66.49 51.04 21.20
N GLU A 18 -66.35 50.14 20.23
CA GLU A 18 -65.29 49.12 20.21
C GLU A 18 -63.97 49.67 19.65
N PRO A 19 -62.87 49.70 20.44
CA PRO A 19 -61.55 50.11 19.95
C PRO A 19 -60.75 48.95 19.32
N GLY A 20 -61.42 47.93 18.74
CA GLY A 20 -60.78 46.67 18.31
C GLY A 20 -60.52 46.51 16.80
N ALA A 21 -61.33 47.12 15.93
CA ALA A 21 -61.31 46.80 14.50
C ALA A 21 -60.18 47.51 13.69
N ALA A 22 -59.76 48.70 14.11
CA ALA A 22 -58.71 49.46 13.42
C ALA A 22 -57.31 48.88 13.70
N THR A 23 -57.07 48.45 14.94
CA THR A 23 -55.80 47.91 15.42
C THR A 23 -55.49 46.55 14.80
N PHE A 24 -56.50 45.70 14.58
CA PHE A 24 -56.32 44.39 13.93
C PHE A 24 -55.99 44.52 12.43
N ARG A 25 -56.63 45.46 11.72
CA ARG A 25 -56.32 45.74 10.31
C ARG A 25 -54.95 46.40 10.14
N GLN A 26 -54.56 47.30 11.05
CA GLN A 26 -53.21 47.87 11.07
C GLN A 26 -52.14 46.80 11.33
N ASN A 27 -52.36 45.87 12.25
CA ASN A 27 -51.41 44.79 12.52
C ASN A 27 -51.30 43.78 11.36
N ALA A 28 -52.42 43.45 10.70
CA ALA A 28 -52.41 42.61 9.50
C ALA A 28 -51.71 43.30 8.32
N SER A 29 -51.98 44.59 8.11
CA SER A 29 -51.31 45.40 7.09
C SER A 29 -49.81 45.53 7.35
N ALA A 30 -49.41 45.77 8.60
CA ALA A 30 -48.00 45.88 8.98
C ALA A 30 -47.26 44.54 8.82
N ARG A 31 -47.93 43.42 9.11
CA ARG A 31 -47.37 42.08 8.88
C ARG A 31 -47.24 41.77 7.39
N LEU A 32 -48.21 42.16 6.57
CA LEU A 32 -48.15 41.98 5.12
C LEU A 32 -46.99 42.80 4.53
N THR A 33 -46.85 44.06 4.91
CA THR A 33 -45.74 44.91 4.44
C THR A 33 -44.37 44.39 4.88
N TYR A 34 -44.28 43.82 6.09
CA TYR A 34 -43.07 43.17 6.56
C TYR A 34 -42.73 41.93 5.73
N LEU A 35 -43.71 41.06 5.47
CA LEU A 35 -43.52 39.84 4.68
C LEU A 35 -43.23 40.14 3.20
N GLU A 36 -43.77 41.22 2.65
CA GLU A 36 -43.48 41.71 1.30
C GLU A 36 -42.07 42.28 1.22
N ALA A 37 -41.63 43.05 2.22
CA ALA A 37 -40.25 43.54 2.32
C ALA A 37 -39.25 42.40 2.48
N GLU A 38 -39.55 41.41 3.33
CA GLU A 38 -38.74 40.20 3.51
C GLU A 38 -38.69 39.37 2.22
N ASN A 39 -39.81 39.21 1.50
CA ASN A 39 -39.81 38.58 0.19
C ASN A 39 -39.00 39.35 -0.85
N ALA A 40 -39.07 40.68 -0.84
CA ALA A 40 -38.30 41.52 -1.75
C ALA A 40 -36.80 41.42 -1.46
N GLU A 41 -36.40 41.40 -0.19
CA GLU A 41 -35.01 41.19 0.24
C GLU A 41 -34.50 39.79 -0.13
N LEU A 42 -35.30 38.75 0.12
CA LEU A 42 -34.97 37.38 -0.27
C LEU A 42 -34.83 37.26 -1.78
N ARG A 43 -35.72 37.88 -2.57
CA ARG A 43 -35.63 37.92 -4.04
C ARG A 43 -34.41 38.69 -4.52
N ALA A 44 -34.05 39.80 -3.86
CA ALA A 44 -32.85 40.57 -4.18
C ALA A 44 -31.56 39.77 -3.87
N ARG A 45 -31.51 39.06 -2.73
CA ARG A 45 -30.41 38.13 -2.40
C ARG A 45 -30.32 36.97 -3.39
N LEU A 46 -31.45 36.43 -3.83
CA LEU A 46 -31.49 35.36 -4.83
C LEU A 46 -31.00 35.86 -6.20
N ALA A 47 -31.37 37.09 -6.58
CA ALA A 47 -30.89 37.73 -7.80
C ALA A 47 -29.39 38.05 -7.76
N SER A 48 -28.85 38.48 -6.60
CA SER A 48 -27.40 38.71 -6.46
C SER A 48 -26.60 37.41 -6.51
N LEU A 49 -27.11 36.32 -5.94
CA LEU A 49 -26.49 34.99 -6.03
C LEU A 49 -26.57 34.40 -7.46
N SER A 50 -27.58 34.78 -8.24
CA SER A 50 -27.70 34.38 -9.65
C SER A 50 -26.60 34.97 -10.55
N SER A 51 -25.92 36.03 -10.11
CA SER A 51 -24.76 36.60 -10.82
C SER A 51 -23.45 35.81 -10.58
N ALA A 52 -23.41 34.97 -9.54
CA ALA A 52 -22.39 33.96 -9.31
C ALA A 52 -22.77 32.65 -10.02
N GLY A 53 -23.08 32.74 -11.32
CA GLY A 53 -23.63 31.64 -12.12
C GLY A 53 -22.81 30.34 -12.03
N ASP A 54 -21.48 30.44 -11.91
CA ASP A 54 -20.59 29.29 -11.73
C ASP A 54 -20.88 28.50 -10.45
N GLU A 55 -21.09 29.16 -9.31
CA GLU A 55 -21.33 28.47 -8.03
C GLU A 55 -22.69 27.77 -8.01
N TYR A 56 -23.71 28.37 -8.64
CA TYR A 56 -25.03 27.75 -8.78
C TYR A 56 -25.01 26.56 -9.75
N ILE A 57 -24.26 26.67 -10.86
CA ILE A 57 -24.06 25.59 -11.83
C ILE A 57 -23.28 24.45 -11.18
N GLU A 58 -22.21 24.73 -10.42
CA GLU A 58 -21.45 23.73 -9.67
C GLU A 58 -22.30 23.00 -8.61
N LEU A 59 -23.18 23.73 -7.91
CA LEU A 59 -24.12 23.15 -6.95
C LEU A 59 -25.17 22.26 -7.63
N ASP A 60 -25.67 22.65 -8.80
CA ASP A 60 -26.63 21.84 -9.56
C ASP A 60 -25.96 20.60 -10.16
N ASP A 61 -24.73 20.75 -10.65
CA ASP A 61 -23.90 19.67 -11.15
C ASP A 61 -23.57 18.65 -10.05
N ALA A 62 -23.18 19.13 -8.87
CA ALA A 62 -22.95 18.28 -7.70
C ALA A 62 -24.22 17.53 -7.31
N ARG A 63 -25.40 18.17 -7.43
CA ARG A 63 -26.69 17.54 -7.16
C ARG A 63 -27.04 16.46 -8.20
N VAL A 64 -26.74 16.67 -9.47
CA VAL A 64 -26.91 15.67 -10.54
C VAL A 64 -26.07 14.42 -10.25
N LEU A 65 -24.82 14.60 -9.83
CA LEU A 65 -23.92 13.49 -9.46
C LEU A 65 -24.41 12.74 -8.22
N GLN A 66 -24.83 13.45 -7.17
CA GLN A 66 -25.35 12.84 -5.94
C GLN A 66 -26.64 12.04 -6.18
N ASN A 67 -27.49 12.47 -7.11
CA ASN A 67 -28.71 11.75 -7.46
C ASN A 67 -28.41 10.36 -8.03
N VAL A 68 -27.32 10.23 -8.78
CA VAL A 68 -26.83 8.95 -9.32
C VAL A 68 -25.81 8.26 -8.41
N GLY A 69 -25.71 8.69 -7.15
CA GLY A 69 -24.87 8.04 -6.14
C GLY A 69 -23.39 8.35 -6.22
N ILE A 70 -22.95 9.32 -7.02
CA ILE A 70 -21.57 9.80 -7.02
C ILE A 70 -21.49 10.90 -5.97
N TYR A 71 -20.79 10.61 -4.88
CA TYR A 71 -20.51 11.56 -3.81
C TYR A 71 -19.05 12.00 -3.90
N ARG A 72 -18.75 13.28 -3.62
CA ARG A 72 -17.36 13.70 -3.34
C ARG A 72 -16.89 12.97 -2.09
N TYR A 73 -16.22 11.86 -2.30
CA TYR A 73 -15.55 11.06 -1.28
C TYR A 73 -14.07 11.43 -1.28
N HIS A 74 -13.38 11.28 -0.14
CA HIS A 74 -11.92 11.38 -0.08
C HIS A 74 -11.26 10.27 -0.90
N HIS A 75 -11.00 10.52 -2.18
CA HIS A 75 -10.41 9.53 -3.06
C HIS A 75 -8.97 9.21 -2.59
N PRO A 76 -8.53 7.92 -2.59
CA PRO A 76 -7.18 7.55 -2.14
C PRO A 76 -6.04 8.33 -2.83
N LEU A 77 -6.29 8.81 -4.06
CA LEU A 77 -5.33 9.55 -4.89
C LEU A 77 -5.36 11.07 -4.70
N GLU A 78 -6.25 11.64 -3.88
CA GLU A 78 -6.35 13.10 -3.73
C GLU A 78 -5.02 13.75 -3.33
N ASN A 79 -4.21 13.04 -2.55
CA ASN A 79 -2.91 13.52 -2.09
C ASN A 79 -1.74 13.08 -2.99
N ALA A 80 -2.00 12.32 -4.05
CA ALA A 80 -0.99 11.81 -4.97
C ALA A 80 -0.79 12.78 -6.14
N ALA A 81 0.15 13.72 -6.02
CA ALA A 81 0.39 14.78 -7.00
C ALA A 81 0.49 14.30 -8.46
N LEU A 82 1.17 13.17 -8.70
CA LEU A 82 1.35 12.60 -10.05
C LEU A 82 0.10 11.94 -10.64
N HIS A 83 -0.90 11.59 -9.82
CA HIS A 83 -2.10 10.86 -10.25
C HIS A 83 -3.36 11.73 -10.19
N ARG A 84 -3.27 12.89 -9.52
CA ARG A 84 -4.35 13.85 -9.35
C ARG A 84 -4.87 14.37 -10.70
N GLU A 85 -4.00 14.87 -11.57
CA GLU A 85 -4.41 15.41 -12.88
C GLU A 85 -5.19 14.38 -13.71
N ARG A 86 -4.75 13.13 -13.69
CA ARG A 86 -5.42 12.06 -14.41
C ARG A 86 -6.73 11.64 -13.77
N LEU A 87 -6.81 11.62 -12.44
CA LEU A 87 -8.06 11.41 -11.72
C LEU A 87 -9.06 12.53 -12.03
N ASP A 88 -8.65 13.79 -11.94
CA ASP A 88 -9.49 14.96 -12.22
C ASP A 88 -10.07 14.90 -13.64
N SER A 89 -9.25 14.49 -14.61
CA SER A 89 -9.69 14.23 -15.99
C SER A 89 -10.74 13.12 -16.09
N ILE A 90 -10.56 12.01 -15.37
CA ILE A 90 -11.54 10.91 -15.33
C ILE A 90 -12.84 11.37 -14.66
N GLU A 91 -12.76 12.05 -13.51
CA GLU A 91 -13.92 12.59 -12.80
C GLU A 91 -14.71 13.58 -13.66
N THR A 92 -14.01 14.44 -14.41
CA THR A 92 -14.64 15.39 -15.35
C THR A 92 -15.39 14.65 -16.46
N ARG A 93 -14.77 13.64 -17.08
CA ARG A 93 -15.41 12.82 -18.13
C ARG A 93 -16.60 12.02 -17.58
N ILE A 94 -16.49 11.47 -16.38
CA ILE A 94 -17.61 10.81 -15.67
C ILE A 94 -18.75 11.79 -15.49
N ALA A 95 -18.46 13.00 -15.01
CA ALA A 95 -19.48 14.01 -14.77
C ALA A 95 -20.18 14.44 -16.07
N GLU A 96 -19.44 14.62 -17.16
CA GLU A 96 -19.99 14.96 -18.47
C GLU A 96 -20.94 13.88 -19.01
N VAL A 97 -20.55 12.60 -18.91
CA VAL A 97 -21.37 11.47 -19.37
C VAL A 97 -22.64 11.31 -18.52
N VAL A 98 -22.58 11.62 -17.22
CA VAL A 98 -23.76 11.62 -16.35
C VAL A 98 -24.68 12.79 -16.67
N LYS A 99 -24.16 14.01 -16.81
CA LYS A 99 -24.94 15.22 -17.13
C LYS A 99 -25.63 15.12 -18.48
N SER A 100 -24.96 14.57 -19.49
CA SER A 100 -25.53 14.33 -20.82
C SER A 100 -26.55 13.19 -20.86
N GLY A 101 -26.69 12.41 -19.78
CA GLY A 101 -27.63 11.28 -19.71
C GLY A 101 -27.20 10.07 -20.54
N LEU A 102 -25.93 9.99 -20.94
CA LEU A 102 -25.37 8.95 -21.81
C LEU A 102 -24.74 7.77 -21.04
N ALA A 103 -24.73 7.84 -19.70
CA ALA A 103 -24.22 6.77 -18.85
C ALA A 103 -25.03 5.46 -18.94
N ILE A 104 -26.32 5.55 -19.30
CA ILE A 104 -27.21 4.41 -19.54
C ILE A 104 -27.77 4.50 -20.94
N VAL A 105 -27.56 3.43 -21.70
CA VAL A 105 -28.25 3.20 -22.97
C VAL A 105 -29.66 2.72 -22.65
N LYS A 106 -30.67 3.38 -23.22
CA LYS A 106 -32.10 3.08 -23.03
C LYS A 106 -32.88 3.31 -24.33
N SER A 107 -33.96 2.56 -24.54
CA SER A 107 -34.85 2.78 -25.68
C SER A 107 -35.87 3.90 -25.39
N ASN A 108 -36.11 4.78 -26.36
CA ASN A 108 -37.06 5.89 -26.26
C ASN A 108 -38.50 5.52 -26.68
N LEU A 109 -38.73 4.26 -27.06
CA LEU A 109 -39.98 3.78 -27.65
C LEU A 109 -40.95 3.18 -26.61
N PHE A 110 -40.53 3.08 -25.34
CA PHE A 110 -41.35 2.50 -24.29
C PHE A 110 -42.53 3.40 -23.91
N THR A 111 -43.74 2.85 -23.98
CA THR A 111 -44.98 3.50 -23.50
C THR A 111 -45.44 2.86 -22.20
N PHE A 112 -45.86 3.68 -21.24
CA PHE A 112 -46.51 3.21 -20.01
C PHE A 112 -47.93 3.77 -19.96
N ASP A 113 -48.92 2.91 -19.75
CA ASP A 113 -50.34 3.33 -19.69
C ASP A 113 -50.75 4.16 -20.93
N ASN A 114 -50.39 3.66 -22.12
CA ASN A 114 -50.56 4.33 -23.42
C ASN A 114 -49.97 5.75 -23.52
N SER A 115 -49.06 6.13 -22.62
CA SER A 115 -48.40 7.42 -22.61
C SER A 115 -46.89 7.29 -22.76
N LEU A 116 -46.37 7.86 -23.85
CA LEU A 116 -44.91 8.01 -24.05
C LEU A 116 -44.27 8.89 -22.98
N ALA A 117 -44.97 9.94 -22.53
CA ALA A 117 -44.46 10.83 -21.49
C ALA A 117 -44.30 10.12 -20.14
N LYS A 118 -45.28 9.30 -19.74
CA LYS A 118 -45.18 8.47 -18.52
C LYS A 118 -44.09 7.42 -18.66
N GLY A 119 -43.97 6.79 -19.84
CA GLY A 119 -42.92 5.80 -20.14
C GLY A 119 -41.50 6.38 -20.03
N ARG A 120 -41.27 7.57 -20.61
CA ARG A 120 -39.99 8.30 -20.49
C ARG A 120 -39.62 8.59 -19.04
N ARG A 121 -40.57 9.15 -18.27
CA ARG A 121 -40.35 9.46 -16.85
C ARG A 121 -39.97 8.22 -16.04
N MET A 122 -40.69 7.11 -16.23
CA MET A 122 -40.38 5.83 -15.57
C MET A 122 -38.99 5.31 -15.97
N THR A 123 -38.63 5.41 -17.25
CA THR A 123 -37.31 5.00 -17.76
C THR A 123 -36.19 5.85 -17.14
N ASP A 124 -36.41 7.15 -16.98
CA ASP A 124 -35.44 8.07 -16.36
C ASP A 124 -35.24 7.77 -14.87
N ASP A 125 -36.32 7.49 -14.14
CA ASP A 125 -36.26 7.13 -12.72
C ASP A 125 -35.53 5.79 -12.52
N LEU A 126 -35.85 4.79 -13.35
CA LEU A 126 -35.15 3.50 -13.33
C LEU A 126 -33.68 3.64 -13.73
N SER A 127 -33.37 4.49 -14.71
CA SER A 127 -31.99 4.79 -15.12
C SER A 127 -31.19 5.34 -13.94
N ARG A 128 -31.75 6.33 -13.22
CA ARG A 128 -31.10 6.88 -12.02
C ARG A 128 -30.83 5.82 -10.96
N LEU A 129 -31.79 4.94 -10.69
CA LEU A 129 -31.63 3.87 -9.71
C LEU A 129 -30.56 2.86 -10.12
N MET A 130 -30.54 2.43 -11.38
CA MET A 130 -29.52 1.53 -11.92
C MET A 130 -28.13 2.14 -11.85
N LEU A 131 -27.99 3.41 -12.25
CA LEU A 131 -26.70 4.11 -12.22
C LEU A 131 -26.20 4.27 -10.77
N ARG A 132 -27.11 4.54 -9.83
CA ARG A 132 -26.80 4.59 -8.40
C ARG A 132 -26.29 3.26 -7.85
N ALA A 133 -26.93 2.15 -8.22
CA ALA A 133 -26.49 0.82 -7.83
C ALA A 133 -25.12 0.47 -8.41
N TYR A 134 -24.89 0.80 -9.69
CA TYR A 134 -23.61 0.60 -10.35
C TYR A 134 -22.48 1.41 -9.70
N ASN A 135 -22.72 2.70 -9.45
CA ASN A 135 -21.73 3.60 -8.85
C ASN A 135 -21.36 3.18 -7.43
N ALA A 136 -22.34 2.73 -6.63
CA ALA A 136 -22.06 2.17 -5.31
C ALA A 136 -21.10 0.96 -5.37
N GLU A 137 -21.27 0.09 -6.36
CA GLU A 137 -20.38 -1.05 -6.55
C GLU A 137 -18.98 -0.62 -7.02
N ALA A 138 -18.91 0.36 -7.92
CA ALA A 138 -17.65 0.90 -8.39
C ALA A 138 -16.87 1.60 -7.27
N ASP A 139 -17.52 2.43 -6.45
CA ASP A 139 -16.91 3.10 -5.30
C ASP A 139 -16.42 2.09 -4.25
N ASN A 140 -17.22 1.05 -3.99
CA ASN A 140 -16.80 -0.04 -3.13
C ASN A 140 -15.58 -0.78 -3.70
N SER A 141 -15.45 -0.87 -5.03
CA SER A 141 -14.33 -1.54 -5.70
C SER A 141 -13.04 -0.75 -5.56
N ILE A 142 -13.13 0.57 -5.67
CA ILE A 142 -12.00 1.48 -5.42
C ILE A 142 -11.61 1.45 -3.93
N ARG A 143 -12.59 1.54 -3.02
CA ARG A 143 -12.33 1.57 -1.56
C ARG A 143 -11.70 0.28 -1.03
N SER A 144 -12.11 -0.87 -1.56
CA SER A 144 -11.60 -2.19 -1.14
C SER A 144 -10.42 -2.69 -1.98
N LEU A 145 -9.89 -1.86 -2.89
CA LEU A 145 -8.77 -2.22 -3.75
C LEU A 145 -7.50 -2.46 -2.93
N ARG A 146 -6.76 -3.51 -3.29
CA ARG A 146 -5.48 -3.89 -2.69
C ARG A 146 -4.48 -4.16 -3.81
N VAL A 147 -3.19 -4.09 -3.48
CA VAL A 147 -2.12 -4.46 -4.44
C VAL A 147 -2.37 -5.88 -4.95
N GLY A 148 -2.40 -6.05 -6.27
CA GLY A 148 -2.59 -7.34 -6.94
C GLY A 148 -4.04 -7.81 -7.15
N ASN A 149 -5.07 -7.13 -6.64
CA ASN A 149 -6.47 -7.58 -6.77
C ASN A 149 -7.29 -6.87 -7.87
N VAL A 150 -6.63 -6.18 -8.80
CA VAL A 150 -7.25 -5.35 -9.86
C VAL A 150 -8.22 -6.15 -10.72
N LEU A 151 -7.83 -7.37 -11.14
CA LEU A 151 -8.67 -8.24 -11.95
C LEU A 151 -9.97 -8.63 -11.23
N THR A 152 -9.90 -8.85 -9.93
CA THR A 152 -11.08 -9.17 -9.10
C THR A 152 -12.01 -7.96 -9.02
N ALA A 153 -11.47 -6.76 -8.82
CA ALA A 153 -12.26 -5.52 -8.82
C ALA A 153 -12.97 -5.29 -10.17
N LYS A 154 -12.24 -5.44 -11.29
CA LYS A 154 -12.81 -5.35 -12.65
C LYS A 154 -13.92 -6.38 -12.89
N ARG A 155 -13.70 -7.65 -12.51
CA ARG A 155 -14.72 -8.70 -12.62
C ARG A 155 -15.98 -8.40 -11.82
N ARG A 156 -15.83 -7.83 -10.61
CA ARG A 156 -16.95 -7.45 -9.77
C ARG A 156 -17.77 -6.32 -10.39
N LEU A 157 -17.10 -5.33 -10.95
CA LEU A 157 -17.74 -4.24 -11.69
C LEU A 157 -18.49 -4.75 -12.93
N GLU A 158 -17.88 -5.66 -13.69
CA GLU A 158 -18.50 -6.29 -14.87
C GLU A 158 -19.71 -7.18 -14.51
N ALA A 159 -19.64 -7.89 -13.39
CA ALA A 159 -20.76 -8.66 -12.87
C ALA A 159 -21.94 -7.74 -12.50
N SER A 160 -21.68 -6.59 -11.89
CA SER A 160 -22.69 -5.57 -11.60
C SER A 160 -23.32 -5.01 -12.87
N ARG A 161 -22.49 -4.67 -13.87
CA ARG A 161 -22.94 -4.26 -15.21
C ARG A 161 -23.89 -5.28 -15.84
N THR A 162 -23.50 -6.55 -15.81
CA THR A 162 -24.29 -7.66 -16.37
C THR A 162 -25.60 -7.86 -15.62
N ALA A 163 -25.58 -7.79 -14.29
CA ALA A 163 -26.78 -7.90 -13.46
C ALA A 163 -27.78 -6.77 -13.75
N ILE A 164 -27.29 -5.54 -13.89
CA ILE A 164 -28.11 -4.38 -14.25
C ILE A 164 -28.73 -4.56 -15.63
N ALA A 165 -27.94 -5.00 -16.63
CA ALA A 165 -28.46 -5.26 -17.98
C ALA A 165 -29.53 -6.35 -17.99
N LYS A 166 -29.41 -7.39 -17.15
CA LYS A 166 -30.41 -8.44 -17.00
C LYS A 166 -31.73 -7.90 -16.45
N ILE A 167 -31.68 -7.06 -15.41
CA ILE A 167 -32.85 -6.41 -14.80
C ILE A 167 -33.49 -5.44 -15.82
N GLY A 168 -32.67 -4.71 -16.57
CA GLY A 168 -33.10 -3.74 -17.59
C GLY A 168 -33.49 -4.31 -18.95
N SER A 169 -33.42 -5.64 -19.14
CA SER A 169 -33.56 -6.29 -20.44
C SER A 169 -34.88 -5.98 -21.15
N LEU A 170 -35.99 -5.93 -20.42
CA LEU A 170 -37.33 -5.63 -20.98
C LEU A 170 -37.41 -4.22 -21.60
N MET A 171 -36.57 -3.30 -21.14
CA MET A 171 -36.49 -1.92 -21.63
C MET A 171 -35.20 -1.65 -22.41
N GLU A 172 -34.45 -2.71 -22.72
CA GLU A 172 -33.14 -2.67 -23.38
C GLU A 172 -32.14 -1.73 -22.68
N MET A 173 -32.24 -1.64 -21.34
CA MET A 173 -31.42 -0.74 -20.55
C MET A 173 -30.09 -1.39 -20.15
N ARG A 174 -28.98 -0.68 -20.36
CA ARG A 174 -27.64 -1.13 -19.94
C ARG A 174 -26.71 0.05 -19.66
N ILE A 175 -25.69 -0.19 -18.83
CA ILE A 175 -24.58 0.76 -18.66
C ILE A 175 -23.82 0.88 -19.99
N SER A 176 -23.57 2.10 -20.45
CA SER A 176 -22.82 2.35 -21.68
C SER A 176 -21.37 1.86 -21.58
N ASP A 177 -20.79 1.44 -22.70
CA ASP A 177 -19.39 0.98 -22.75
C ASP A 177 -18.43 2.09 -22.33
N ASP A 178 -18.66 3.31 -22.82
CA ASP A 178 -17.83 4.48 -22.49
C ASP A 178 -17.81 4.77 -20.98
N TYR A 179 -18.98 4.75 -20.34
CA TYR A 179 -19.08 4.98 -18.89
C TYR A 179 -18.44 3.84 -18.09
N HIS A 180 -18.63 2.59 -18.52
CA HIS A 180 -17.99 1.45 -17.90
C HIS A 180 -16.46 1.56 -17.98
N ASN A 181 -15.93 1.89 -19.16
CA ASN A 181 -14.49 2.03 -19.39
C ASN A 181 -13.87 3.14 -18.54
N LEU A 182 -14.57 4.25 -18.32
CA LEU A 182 -14.12 5.31 -17.40
C LEU A 182 -13.92 4.80 -15.96
N ARG A 183 -14.88 4.01 -15.46
CA ARG A 183 -14.80 3.42 -14.11
C ARG A 183 -13.74 2.31 -14.02
N VAL A 184 -13.48 1.61 -15.12
CA VAL A 184 -12.35 0.66 -15.19
C VAL A 184 -11.02 1.41 -15.18
N GLU A 185 -10.88 2.50 -15.93
CA GLU A 185 -9.67 3.35 -15.95
C GLU A 185 -9.36 3.90 -14.55
N GLU A 186 -10.38 4.31 -13.80
CA GLU A 186 -10.24 4.77 -12.41
C GLU A 186 -9.72 3.67 -11.46
N ILE A 187 -10.23 2.43 -11.62
CA ILE A 187 -9.74 1.27 -10.86
C ILE A 187 -8.29 0.96 -11.20
N GLU A 188 -7.91 1.02 -12.47
CA GLU A 188 -6.54 0.81 -12.93
C GLU A 188 -5.60 1.88 -12.38
N LEU A 189 -5.97 3.15 -12.49
CA LEU A 189 -5.18 4.28 -11.97
C LEU A 189 -4.94 4.15 -10.46
N THR A 190 -5.97 3.76 -9.72
CA THR A 190 -5.87 3.52 -8.27
C THR A 190 -4.95 2.34 -7.96
N ALA A 191 -5.00 1.27 -8.76
CA ALA A 191 -4.13 0.12 -8.59
C ALA A 191 -2.66 0.46 -8.84
N ASP A 192 -2.37 1.21 -9.91
CA ASP A 192 -1.01 1.62 -10.26
C ASP A 192 -0.38 2.46 -9.15
N TRP A 193 -1.15 3.38 -8.57
CA TRP A 193 -0.70 4.16 -7.42
C TRP A 193 -0.44 3.29 -6.19
N LEU A 194 -1.34 2.35 -5.87
CA LEU A 194 -1.16 1.44 -4.73
C LEU A 194 0.11 0.60 -4.90
N MET A 195 0.40 0.16 -6.12
CA MET A 195 1.62 -0.58 -6.45
C MET A 195 2.87 0.30 -6.26
N LYS A 196 2.90 1.50 -6.85
CA LYS A 196 4.03 2.44 -6.66
C LYS A 196 4.27 2.79 -5.20
N ARG A 197 3.21 3.06 -4.43
CA ARG A 197 3.32 3.37 -3.01
C ARG A 197 3.87 2.19 -2.21
N GLN A 198 3.52 0.96 -2.59
CA GLN A 198 4.07 -0.24 -1.96
C GLN A 198 5.56 -0.38 -2.28
N GLU A 199 5.96 -0.17 -3.53
CA GLU A 199 7.36 -0.19 -3.97
C GLU A 199 8.20 0.86 -3.23
N GLU A 200 7.71 2.10 -3.13
CA GLU A 200 8.36 3.18 -2.36
C GLU A 200 8.53 2.81 -0.88
N LYS A 201 7.47 2.27 -0.26
CA LYS A 201 7.50 1.85 1.14
C LYS A 201 8.42 0.65 1.39
N GLU A 202 8.57 -0.24 0.42
CA GLU A 202 9.54 -1.33 0.48
C GLU A 202 10.96 -0.81 0.31
N ALA A 203 11.19 0.11 -0.63
CA ALA A 203 12.49 0.73 -0.83
C ALA A 203 12.95 1.52 0.40
N GLU A 204 12.08 2.32 1.02
CA GLU A 204 12.39 3.05 2.26
C GLU A 204 12.74 2.09 3.40
N ARG A 205 12.00 0.98 3.54
CA ARG A 205 12.28 -0.04 4.57
C ARG A 205 13.64 -0.69 4.36
N GLU A 206 13.99 -1.00 3.11
CA GLU A 206 15.27 -1.59 2.75
C GLU A 206 16.42 -0.60 2.96
N GLU A 207 16.27 0.66 2.56
CA GLU A 207 17.26 1.71 2.80
C GLU A 207 17.49 1.91 4.30
N ARG A 208 16.42 1.99 5.09
CA ARG A 208 16.51 2.09 6.54
C ARG A 208 17.14 0.85 7.18
N ALA A 209 16.95 -0.33 6.62
CA ALA A 209 17.64 -1.54 7.07
C ALA A 209 19.14 -1.47 6.73
N ARG A 210 19.49 -1.04 5.52
CA ARG A 210 20.88 -0.86 5.07
C ARG A 210 21.63 0.14 5.96
N LEU A 211 21.05 1.33 6.18
CA LEU A 211 21.65 2.36 7.04
C LEU A 211 21.83 1.89 8.48
N ARG A 212 20.90 1.10 9.01
CA ARG A 212 21.06 0.50 10.35
C ARG A 212 22.20 -0.51 10.39
N GLU A 213 22.34 -1.32 9.36
CA GLU A 213 23.42 -2.30 9.26
C GLU A 213 24.78 -1.62 9.10
N GLU A 214 24.88 -0.61 8.25
CA GLU A 214 26.11 0.19 8.07
C GLU A 214 26.57 0.83 9.38
N ARG A 215 25.65 1.43 10.15
CA ARG A 215 25.96 2.00 11.47
C ARG A 215 26.41 0.95 12.49
N ARG A 216 25.86 -0.28 12.41
CA ARG A 216 26.28 -1.37 13.30
C ARG A 216 27.69 -1.82 12.96
N VAL A 217 28.00 -2.00 11.68
CA VAL A 217 29.35 -2.33 11.20
C VAL A 217 30.35 -1.24 11.62
N GLU A 218 30.02 0.03 11.40
CA GLU A 218 30.89 1.15 11.78
C GLU A 218 31.17 1.16 13.29
N LYS A 219 30.12 0.93 14.10
CA LYS A 219 30.26 0.84 15.54
C LYS A 219 31.13 -0.35 15.97
N GLU A 220 30.90 -1.52 15.39
CA GLU A 220 31.64 -2.76 15.69
C GLU A 220 33.13 -2.62 15.34
N LEU A 221 33.45 -2.06 14.17
CA LEU A 221 34.83 -1.79 13.77
C LEU A 221 35.51 -0.79 14.73
N ALA A 222 34.80 0.26 15.14
CA ALA A 222 35.34 1.26 16.06
C ALA A 222 35.54 0.72 17.49
N GLU A 223 34.62 -0.12 17.99
CA GLU A 223 34.75 -0.79 19.29
C GLU A 223 35.93 -1.75 19.28
N GLU A 224 36.06 -2.58 18.25
CA GLU A 224 37.21 -3.48 18.09
C GLU A 224 38.52 -2.71 18.02
N ARG A 225 38.57 -1.63 17.24
CA ARG A 225 39.78 -0.79 17.12
C ARG A 225 40.22 -0.24 18.47
N ALA A 226 39.26 0.21 19.28
CA ALA A 226 39.53 0.76 20.61
C ALA A 226 40.02 -0.31 21.61
N GLU A 227 39.52 -1.54 21.52
CA GLU A 227 40.02 -2.65 22.35
C GLU A 227 41.44 -3.07 21.94
N LEU A 228 41.70 -3.21 20.63
CA LEU A 228 43.03 -3.50 20.11
C LEU A 228 44.06 -2.43 20.53
N ASP A 229 43.70 -1.14 20.49
CA ASP A 229 44.58 -0.05 20.94
C ASP A 229 44.90 -0.10 22.44
N LYS A 230 43.92 -0.46 23.28
CA LYS A 230 44.16 -0.63 24.73
C LYS A 230 45.12 -1.78 24.98
N GLU A 231 44.87 -2.94 24.35
CA GLU A 231 45.72 -4.11 24.48
C GLU A 231 47.15 -3.81 23.99
N ARG A 232 47.27 -3.07 22.90
CA ARG A 232 48.56 -2.63 22.34
C ARG A 232 49.31 -1.76 23.32
N GLN A 233 48.63 -0.79 23.93
CA GLN A 233 49.24 0.08 24.94
C GLN A 233 49.69 -0.70 26.18
N HIS A 234 48.90 -1.70 26.62
CA HIS A 234 49.26 -2.57 27.72
C HIS A 234 50.50 -3.41 27.41
N LEU A 235 50.58 -4.02 26.22
CA LEU A 235 51.75 -4.79 25.76
C LEU A 235 53.00 -3.93 25.64
N ILE A 236 52.90 -2.72 25.08
CA ILE A 236 54.02 -1.78 24.97
C ILE A 236 54.54 -1.40 26.36
N ASN A 237 53.64 -1.10 27.31
CA ASN A 237 54.02 -0.77 28.68
C ASN A 237 54.72 -1.95 29.38
N ALA A 238 54.23 -3.18 29.19
CA ALA A 238 54.85 -4.39 29.72
C ALA A 238 56.25 -4.63 29.12
N LEU A 239 56.40 -4.51 27.81
CA LEU A 239 57.70 -4.61 27.12
C LEU A 239 58.69 -3.56 27.59
N ASN A 240 58.26 -2.32 27.81
CA ASN A 240 59.12 -1.26 28.33
C ASN A 240 59.60 -1.56 29.76
N ALA A 241 58.74 -2.14 30.61
CA ALA A 241 59.11 -2.54 31.96
C ALA A 241 60.15 -3.69 31.97
N ILE A 242 60.00 -4.68 31.09
CA ILE A 242 60.94 -5.81 30.95
C ILE A 242 62.28 -5.32 30.40
N ARG A 243 62.26 -4.47 29.37
CA ARG A 243 63.47 -3.84 28.80
C ARG A 243 64.23 -2.98 29.80
N ALA A 244 63.51 -2.29 30.70
CA ALA A 244 64.15 -1.53 31.79
C ALA A 244 64.88 -2.44 32.80
N GLY A 245 64.47 -3.72 32.90
CA GLY A 245 65.15 -4.76 33.66
C GLY A 245 66.32 -5.44 32.94
N GLY A 246 66.57 -5.11 31.67
CA GLY A 246 67.66 -5.69 30.87
C GLY A 246 67.34 -7.04 30.22
N GLU A 247 66.09 -7.49 30.27
CA GLU A 247 65.62 -8.72 29.64
C GLU A 247 64.82 -8.40 28.36
N GLU A 248 64.71 -9.38 27.46
CA GLU A 248 63.82 -9.33 26.29
C GLU A 248 62.88 -10.54 26.32
N ASP A 249 61.60 -10.29 26.06
CA ASP A 249 60.58 -11.33 25.94
C ASP A 249 60.13 -11.43 24.46
N PRO A 250 60.65 -12.40 23.70
CA PRO A 250 60.32 -12.55 22.28
C PRO A 250 58.85 -12.92 22.05
N ASP A 251 58.18 -13.58 23.01
CA ASP A 251 56.77 -13.94 22.89
C ASP A 251 55.88 -12.70 22.95
N LEU A 252 56.21 -11.74 23.83
CA LEU A 252 55.50 -10.45 23.90
C LEU A 252 55.71 -9.60 22.65
N VAL A 253 56.89 -9.67 22.02
CA VAL A 253 57.16 -8.99 20.74
C VAL A 253 56.34 -9.60 19.61
N LEU A 254 56.23 -10.93 19.55
CA LEU A 254 55.40 -11.61 18.56
C LEU A 254 53.92 -11.24 18.72
N ARG A 255 53.40 -11.26 19.94
CA ARG A 255 52.02 -10.83 20.24
C ARG A 255 51.76 -9.38 19.83
N LEU A 256 52.72 -8.48 20.05
CA LEU A 256 52.59 -7.09 19.62
C LEU A 256 52.51 -7.00 18.08
N ALA A 257 53.31 -7.79 17.36
CA ALA A 257 53.28 -7.83 15.90
C ALA A 257 51.95 -8.41 15.36
N ASP A 258 51.42 -9.47 15.97
CA ASP A 258 50.10 -10.02 15.64
C ASP A 258 48.99 -8.98 15.85
N LEU A 259 49.09 -8.22 16.94
CA LEU A 259 48.14 -7.17 17.26
C LEU A 259 48.24 -5.97 16.30
N ASP A 260 49.45 -5.55 15.92
CA ASP A 260 49.66 -4.52 14.90
C ASP A 260 49.09 -4.97 13.54
N ALA A 261 49.16 -6.26 13.20
CA ALA A 261 48.54 -6.82 12.00
C ALA A 261 47.01 -6.81 12.08
N ALA A 262 46.42 -7.19 13.22
CA ALA A 262 44.97 -7.14 13.44
C ALA A 262 44.42 -5.71 13.35
N ILE A 263 45.17 -4.75 13.90
CA ILE A 263 44.89 -3.32 13.78
C ILE A 263 44.89 -2.88 12.31
N ALA A 264 45.91 -3.27 11.55
CA ALA A 264 46.01 -2.92 10.15
C ALA A 264 44.86 -3.51 9.31
N ASP A 265 44.42 -4.74 9.60
CA ASP A 265 43.24 -5.35 8.96
C ASP A 265 41.94 -4.60 9.32
N ASN A 266 41.74 -4.25 10.59
CA ASN A 266 40.60 -3.44 11.01
C ASN A 266 40.57 -2.08 10.30
N ASP A 267 41.70 -1.36 10.28
CA ASP A 267 41.85 -0.07 9.61
C ASP A 267 41.60 -0.19 8.10
N PHE A 268 42.10 -1.27 7.48
CA PHE A 268 41.83 -1.58 6.07
C PHE A 268 40.34 -1.78 5.80
N ARG A 269 39.63 -2.55 6.64
CA ARG A 269 38.18 -2.79 6.50
C ARG A 269 37.36 -1.53 6.76
N ALA A 270 37.78 -0.70 7.71
CA ALA A 270 37.14 0.58 7.98
C ALA A 270 37.29 1.56 6.81
N ALA A 271 38.47 1.60 6.18
CA ALA A 271 38.75 2.48 5.04
C ALA A 271 38.13 1.96 3.73
N ASN A 272 38.12 0.64 3.51
CA ASN A 272 37.62 0.02 2.30
C ASN A 272 36.18 -0.49 2.46
N ILE A 273 35.21 0.37 2.12
CA ILE A 273 33.77 0.03 2.15
C ILE A 273 33.37 -1.13 1.24
N ARG A 274 34.24 -1.57 0.33
CA ARG A 274 34.00 -2.69 -0.59
C ARG A 274 34.49 -4.03 -0.02
N ALA A 275 35.34 -4.00 0.99
CA ALA A 275 35.85 -5.20 1.64
C ALA A 275 34.78 -5.85 2.53
N GLY A 276 34.75 -7.17 2.56
CA GLY A 276 33.83 -7.93 3.40
C GLY A 276 33.76 -9.40 3.02
N TYR A 277 32.79 -10.10 3.60
CA TYR A 277 32.52 -11.51 3.34
C TYR A 277 31.34 -11.66 2.40
N VAL A 278 31.53 -12.38 1.30
CA VAL A 278 30.44 -12.94 0.50
C VAL A 278 30.04 -14.26 1.14
N TYR A 279 28.77 -14.41 1.48
CA TYR A 279 28.22 -15.62 2.07
C TYR A 279 27.25 -16.32 1.10
N VAL A 280 27.27 -17.64 1.14
CA VAL A 280 26.28 -18.50 0.49
C VAL A 280 25.63 -19.34 1.56
N ILE A 281 24.31 -19.19 1.71
CA ILE A 281 23.54 -19.87 2.75
C ILE A 281 22.28 -20.50 2.16
N SER A 282 21.77 -21.56 2.77
CA SER A 282 20.50 -22.17 2.37
C SER A 282 19.63 -22.48 3.58
N ASN A 283 18.34 -22.65 3.34
CA ASN A 283 17.40 -23.08 4.36
C ASN A 283 16.40 -24.04 3.73
N ARG A 284 16.72 -25.33 3.80
CA ARG A 284 15.94 -26.40 3.18
C ARG A 284 14.50 -26.40 3.65
N GLY A 285 14.26 -26.17 4.93
CA GLY A 285 12.92 -26.24 5.50
C GLY A 285 12.03 -25.04 5.14
N ALA A 286 12.61 -23.87 4.86
CA ALA A 286 11.86 -22.69 4.44
C ALA A 286 11.68 -22.60 2.93
N PHE A 287 12.71 -22.94 2.15
CA PHE A 287 12.76 -22.66 0.71
C PHE A 287 12.96 -23.89 -0.18
N GLY A 288 13.27 -25.06 0.39
CA GLY A 288 13.60 -26.28 -0.36
C GLY A 288 15.10 -26.46 -0.59
N GLU A 289 15.48 -27.60 -1.16
CA GLU A 289 16.86 -28.09 -1.24
C GLU A 289 17.75 -27.32 -2.23
N ASN A 290 17.18 -26.84 -3.34
CA ASN A 290 17.91 -26.14 -4.41
C ASN A 290 17.65 -24.64 -4.41
N VAL A 291 17.63 -24.04 -3.22
CA VAL A 291 17.50 -22.60 -3.05
C VAL A 291 18.60 -22.08 -2.15
N VAL A 292 19.35 -21.12 -2.66
CA VAL A 292 20.45 -20.46 -1.96
C VAL A 292 20.22 -18.97 -1.90
N LYS A 293 20.65 -18.36 -0.79
CA LYS A 293 20.85 -16.92 -0.68
C LYS A 293 22.32 -16.60 -0.83
N ILE A 294 22.60 -15.64 -1.71
CA ILE A 294 23.94 -15.10 -1.92
C ILE A 294 23.88 -13.64 -1.47
N GLY A 295 24.72 -13.26 -0.51
CA GLY A 295 24.79 -11.88 -0.04
C GLY A 295 26.17 -11.54 0.49
N LEU A 296 26.33 -10.29 0.94
CA LEU A 296 27.56 -9.81 1.53
C LEU A 296 27.35 -9.25 2.94
N THR A 297 28.40 -9.28 3.74
CA THR A 297 28.44 -8.64 5.05
C THR A 297 29.81 -8.00 5.29
N ARG A 298 29.81 -6.85 5.96
CA ARG A 298 31.03 -6.14 6.38
C ARG A 298 31.31 -6.27 7.88
N ARG A 299 30.51 -7.10 8.57
CA ARG A 299 30.72 -7.44 9.98
C ARG A 299 32.08 -8.10 10.17
N LEU A 300 32.67 -7.92 11.35
CA LEU A 300 33.86 -8.65 11.76
C LEU A 300 33.53 -10.14 11.88
N GLU A 301 32.38 -10.44 12.48
CA GLU A 301 31.85 -11.80 12.63
C GLU A 301 30.73 -12.09 11.62
N PRO A 302 31.03 -12.66 10.43
CA PRO A 302 30.03 -12.95 9.41
C PRO A 302 29.00 -14.02 9.83
N THR A 303 29.37 -14.91 10.75
CA THR A 303 28.48 -15.97 11.27
C THR A 303 27.32 -15.39 12.09
N GLU A 304 27.57 -14.35 12.89
CA GLU A 304 26.53 -13.65 13.64
C GLU A 304 25.50 -13.02 12.71
N ARG A 305 25.93 -12.44 11.58
CA ARG A 305 25.02 -11.91 10.57
C ARG A 305 24.08 -12.98 10.02
N VAL A 306 24.59 -14.18 9.74
CA VAL A 306 23.77 -15.31 9.28
C VAL A 306 22.78 -15.75 10.36
N ALA A 307 23.19 -15.73 11.64
CA ALA A 307 22.30 -16.02 12.76
C ALA A 307 21.18 -14.97 12.90
N GLU A 308 21.47 -13.68 12.74
CA GLU A 308 20.46 -12.60 12.71
C GLU A 308 19.44 -12.82 11.58
N LEU A 309 19.91 -13.19 10.38
CA LEU A 309 19.06 -13.47 9.22
C LEU A 309 18.14 -14.68 9.48
N SER A 310 18.63 -15.68 10.22
CA SER A 310 17.85 -16.86 10.61
C SER A 310 16.69 -16.52 11.55
N GLY A 311 16.86 -15.53 12.45
CA GLY A 311 15.81 -15.11 13.38
C GLY A 311 14.73 -14.23 12.75
N ALA A 312 14.94 -13.74 11.53
CA ALA A 312 14.15 -12.67 10.93
C ALA A 312 13.20 -13.15 9.83
N SER A 313 12.34 -14.14 10.15
CA SER A 313 11.19 -14.63 9.33
C SER A 313 11.36 -15.98 8.61
N VAL A 314 12.19 -16.89 9.14
CA VAL A 314 12.24 -18.29 8.69
C VAL A 314 12.12 -19.26 9.89
N PRO A 315 11.51 -20.45 9.71
CA PRO A 315 11.26 -21.40 10.80
C PRO A 315 12.51 -22.16 11.28
N PHE A 316 13.55 -22.24 10.45
CA PHE A 316 14.79 -22.97 10.74
C PHE A 316 15.99 -22.06 10.55
N ARG A 317 17.13 -22.41 11.15
CA ARG A 317 18.40 -21.70 10.90
C ARG A 317 18.90 -21.91 9.46
N PHE A 318 19.67 -20.95 8.98
CA PHE A 318 20.39 -21.08 7.71
C PHE A 318 21.63 -21.98 7.88
N ASP A 319 21.83 -22.89 6.93
CA ASP A 319 23.07 -23.62 6.77
C ASP A 319 24.07 -22.76 5.98
N ILE A 320 25.32 -22.68 6.46
CA ILE A 320 26.39 -21.92 5.82
C ILE A 320 27.16 -22.85 4.88
N HIS A 321 27.16 -22.52 3.58
CA HIS A 321 27.93 -23.23 2.58
C HIS A 321 29.33 -22.65 2.42
N THR A 322 29.46 -21.32 2.42
CA THR A 322 30.77 -20.67 2.40
C THR A 322 30.68 -19.24 2.92
N LEU A 323 31.79 -18.79 3.51
CA LEU A 323 32.07 -17.41 3.90
C LEU A 323 33.40 -17.04 3.26
N PHE A 324 33.35 -16.20 2.23
CA PHE A 324 34.52 -15.86 1.44
C PHE A 324 34.88 -14.39 1.63
N PHE A 325 36.03 -14.12 2.24
CA PHE A 325 36.55 -12.76 2.37
C PHE A 325 37.07 -12.24 1.03
N SER A 326 36.68 -11.03 0.65
CA SER A 326 37.14 -10.34 -0.54
C SER A 326 37.39 -8.86 -0.23
N GLU A 327 38.48 -8.31 -0.75
CA GLU A 327 38.76 -6.86 -0.72
C GLU A 327 37.76 -6.06 -1.57
N ASP A 328 37.10 -6.72 -2.53
CA ASP A 328 36.01 -6.18 -3.34
C ASP A 328 34.83 -7.17 -3.37
N ALA A 329 34.23 -7.37 -2.20
CA ALA A 329 33.06 -8.22 -2.02
C ALA A 329 31.85 -7.72 -2.83
N VAL A 330 31.75 -6.40 -3.01
CA VAL A 330 30.65 -5.76 -3.78
C VAL A 330 30.70 -6.18 -5.25
N THR A 331 31.86 -6.14 -5.92
CA THR A 331 31.94 -6.60 -7.32
C THR A 331 31.63 -8.09 -7.42
N LEU A 332 32.21 -8.90 -6.53
CA LEU A 332 32.04 -10.36 -6.55
C LEU A 332 30.57 -10.76 -6.39
N GLU A 333 29.88 -10.16 -5.42
CA GLU A 333 28.46 -10.43 -5.16
C GLU A 333 27.57 -10.00 -6.33
N ASN A 334 27.80 -8.80 -6.89
CA ASN A 334 27.07 -8.34 -8.07
C ASN A 334 27.25 -9.26 -9.29
N GLU A 335 28.45 -9.81 -9.49
CA GLU A 335 28.71 -10.76 -10.57
C GLU A 335 27.95 -12.09 -10.38
N LEU A 336 27.91 -12.60 -9.15
CA LEU A 336 27.12 -13.79 -8.82
C LEU A 336 25.63 -13.53 -9.04
N HIS A 337 25.11 -12.40 -8.57
CA HIS A 337 23.70 -12.04 -8.77
C HIS A 337 23.35 -11.94 -10.25
N LYS A 338 24.20 -11.30 -11.07
CA LYS A 338 24.01 -11.24 -12.53
C LYS A 338 24.02 -12.62 -13.16
N HIS A 339 24.92 -13.51 -12.72
CA HIS A 339 24.99 -14.88 -13.24
C HIS A 339 23.72 -15.69 -12.94
N PHE A 340 23.15 -15.50 -11.74
CA PHE A 340 21.95 -16.23 -11.30
C PHE A 340 20.62 -15.46 -11.51
N ALA A 341 20.64 -14.26 -12.10
CA ALA A 341 19.46 -13.39 -12.22
C ALA A 341 18.24 -14.05 -12.88
N ALA A 342 18.46 -14.82 -13.96
CA ALA A 342 17.39 -15.57 -14.63
C ALA A 342 16.75 -16.66 -13.75
N ARG A 343 17.45 -17.07 -12.68
CA ARG A 343 17.04 -18.07 -11.70
C ARG A 343 16.69 -17.43 -10.34
N ALA A 344 16.52 -16.11 -10.26
CA ALA A 344 16.06 -15.46 -9.04
C ALA A 344 14.67 -15.97 -8.65
N MET A 345 14.49 -16.29 -7.37
CA MET A 345 13.22 -16.74 -6.82
C MET A 345 12.17 -15.63 -6.86
N ASN A 346 12.58 -14.39 -6.62
CA ASN A 346 11.72 -13.22 -6.72
C ASN A 346 12.10 -12.40 -7.96
N GLN A 347 11.32 -12.56 -9.03
CA GLN A 347 11.49 -11.80 -10.28
C GLN A 347 10.91 -10.37 -10.21
N ALA A 348 10.05 -10.08 -9.23
CA ALA A 348 9.45 -8.77 -9.06
C ALA A 348 10.34 -7.80 -8.26
N ASN A 349 11.13 -8.31 -7.33
CA ASN A 349 12.07 -7.53 -6.53
C ASN A 349 13.48 -8.15 -6.56
N SER A 350 14.35 -7.57 -7.38
CA SER A 350 15.73 -8.03 -7.59
C SER A 350 16.64 -7.85 -6.37
N ARG A 351 16.22 -7.08 -5.35
CA ARG A 351 16.95 -6.93 -4.09
C ARG A 351 16.73 -8.11 -3.13
N LYS A 352 15.85 -9.06 -3.48
CA LYS A 352 15.68 -10.32 -2.77
C LYS A 352 16.56 -11.38 -3.40
N GLU A 353 17.73 -11.58 -2.80
CA GLU A 353 18.86 -12.31 -3.38
C GLU A 353 18.78 -13.83 -3.12
N PHE A 354 17.61 -14.42 -3.38
CA PHE A 354 17.41 -15.87 -3.34
C PHE A 354 17.35 -16.41 -4.75
N PHE A 355 18.04 -17.52 -5.02
CA PHE A 355 18.20 -18.09 -6.35
C PHE A 355 17.92 -19.59 -6.35
N PHE A 356 17.29 -20.06 -7.42
CA PHE A 356 17.16 -21.49 -7.72
C PHE A 356 18.51 -22.02 -8.23
N ALA A 357 19.35 -22.42 -7.29
CA ALA A 357 20.66 -23.01 -7.56
C ALA A 357 21.07 -23.93 -6.41
N SER A 358 21.88 -24.94 -6.70
CA SER A 358 22.51 -25.75 -5.67
C SER A 358 23.78 -25.08 -5.13
N PRO A 359 24.20 -25.37 -3.89
CA PRO A 359 25.48 -24.89 -3.38
C PRO A 359 26.65 -25.28 -4.30
N ALA A 360 26.63 -26.49 -4.87
CA ALA A 360 27.65 -26.96 -5.79
C ALA A 360 27.77 -26.07 -7.05
N GLU A 361 26.64 -25.63 -7.63
CA GLU A 361 26.66 -24.71 -8.77
C GLU A 361 27.26 -23.35 -8.40
N VAL A 362 26.92 -22.81 -7.22
CA VAL A 362 27.49 -21.54 -6.75
C VAL A 362 28.99 -21.68 -6.53
N ARG A 363 29.45 -22.81 -5.97
CA ARG A 363 30.88 -23.11 -5.79
C ARG A 363 31.62 -23.05 -7.12
N GLU A 364 31.12 -23.71 -8.17
CA GLU A 364 31.79 -23.74 -9.47
C GLU A 364 31.98 -22.35 -10.06
N VAL A 365 30.95 -21.49 -9.95
CA VAL A 365 31.02 -20.10 -10.42
C VAL A 365 32.01 -19.30 -9.58
N LEU A 366 31.98 -19.46 -8.26
CA LEU A 366 32.87 -18.78 -7.33
C LEU A 366 34.34 -19.19 -7.53
N MET A 367 34.62 -20.48 -7.73
CA MET A 367 35.97 -21.00 -8.04
C MET A 367 36.52 -20.42 -9.34
N LYS A 368 35.70 -20.30 -10.40
CA LYS A 368 36.13 -19.69 -11.67
C LYS A 368 36.51 -18.22 -11.52
N LYS A 369 35.97 -17.54 -10.51
CA LYS A 369 36.18 -16.11 -10.29
C LYS A 369 37.36 -15.82 -9.36
N VAL A 370 37.52 -16.60 -8.30
CA VAL A 370 38.51 -16.30 -7.24
C VAL A 370 39.63 -17.33 -7.13
N GLY A 371 39.54 -18.43 -7.87
CA GLY A 371 40.61 -19.43 -8.02
C GLY A 371 40.73 -20.41 -6.86
N ASN A 372 40.76 -19.93 -5.61
CA ASN A 372 40.89 -20.78 -4.42
C ASN A 372 39.78 -20.52 -3.41
N LEU A 373 39.16 -21.59 -2.92
CA LEU A 373 38.14 -21.57 -1.88
C LEU A 373 38.63 -22.41 -0.71
N LEU A 374 38.92 -21.75 0.41
CA LEU A 374 39.46 -22.40 1.62
C LEU A 374 38.45 -23.37 2.23
N GLU A 375 37.19 -22.96 2.37
CA GLU A 375 36.14 -23.76 2.99
C GLU A 375 34.83 -23.67 2.21
N PHE A 376 34.34 -24.83 1.76
CA PHE A 376 33.04 -24.95 1.11
C PHE A 376 32.33 -26.22 1.58
N ARG A 377 31.14 -26.08 2.16
CA ARG A 377 30.25 -27.17 2.52
C ARG A 377 29.21 -27.35 1.44
N GLU A 378 29.27 -28.48 0.75
CA GLU A 378 28.36 -28.75 -0.36
C GLU A 378 26.95 -29.15 0.10
N HIS A 379 26.85 -29.84 1.24
CA HIS A 379 25.59 -30.39 1.75
C HIS A 379 25.11 -29.55 2.94
N ALA A 380 23.83 -29.18 2.92
CA ALA A 380 23.16 -28.56 4.06
C ALA A 380 22.84 -29.64 5.11
N GLU A 381 23.22 -29.43 6.37
CA GLU A 381 22.92 -30.36 7.45
C GLU A 381 21.43 -30.33 7.79
N ALA A 382 20.81 -29.14 7.76
CA ALA A 382 19.38 -28.94 7.97
C ALA A 382 18.86 -29.65 9.22
N THR A 383 19.65 -29.64 10.30
CA THR A 383 19.46 -30.49 11.49
C THR A 383 18.08 -30.33 12.12
N GLU A 384 17.65 -29.09 12.37
CA GLU A 384 16.34 -28.77 12.96
C GLU A 384 15.18 -29.23 12.04
N PHE A 385 15.36 -29.09 10.73
CA PHE A 385 14.38 -29.55 9.74
C PHE A 385 14.26 -31.08 9.76
N MET A 386 15.38 -31.81 9.71
CA MET A 386 15.38 -33.27 9.71
C MET A 386 14.78 -33.85 11.00
N GLN A 387 15.01 -33.20 12.14
CA GLN A 387 14.38 -33.55 13.42
C GLN A 387 12.86 -33.30 13.41
N SER A 388 12.39 -32.29 12.67
CA SER A 388 10.99 -31.89 12.63
C SER A 388 10.15 -32.73 11.67
N VAL A 389 10.69 -33.14 10.52
CA VAL A 389 9.96 -33.84 9.44
C VAL A 389 9.24 -35.09 9.97
N GLY A 390 9.88 -35.87 10.84
CA GLY A 390 9.30 -37.09 11.42
C GLY A 390 8.20 -36.84 12.46
N LEU A 391 8.04 -35.61 12.94
CA LEU A 391 7.08 -35.20 13.98
C LEU A 391 5.88 -34.44 13.41
N TRP A 392 5.82 -34.23 12.09
CA TRP A 392 4.74 -33.49 11.47
C TRP A 392 3.41 -34.28 11.44
N PRO A 393 2.25 -33.59 11.49
CA PRO A 393 0.95 -34.24 11.33
C PRO A 393 0.87 -34.98 10.00
N GLU A 394 0.36 -36.22 10.01
CA GLU A 394 0.26 -37.08 8.82
C GLU A 394 -0.49 -36.42 7.64
N SER A 395 -1.45 -35.53 7.94
CA SER A 395 -2.22 -34.78 6.94
C SER A 395 -1.44 -33.65 6.26
N GLU A 396 -0.30 -33.22 6.82
CA GLU A 396 0.47 -32.06 6.34
C GLU A 396 1.84 -32.44 5.76
N SER A 397 2.15 -33.74 5.65
CA SER A 397 3.42 -34.21 5.09
C SER A 397 3.47 -34.04 3.56
N ARG A 398 3.55 -32.79 3.11
CA ARG A 398 3.80 -32.42 1.70
C ARG A 398 5.19 -32.88 1.21
N PHE A 399 6.06 -33.28 2.13
CA PHE A 399 7.42 -33.74 1.85
C PHE A 399 7.57 -35.27 1.84
N GLN A 400 6.50 -36.04 2.09
CA GLN A 400 6.54 -37.51 2.09
C GLN A 400 6.79 -38.15 0.70
N ALA A 401 6.81 -37.38 -0.38
CA ALA A 401 7.06 -37.90 -1.73
C ALA A 401 8.54 -38.14 -2.08
N VAL A 402 9.51 -37.85 -1.18
CA VAL A 402 10.95 -37.88 -1.53
C VAL A 402 11.69 -39.15 -1.06
N ASN A 403 11.05 -40.08 -0.33
CA ASN A 403 11.72 -41.31 0.15
C ASN A 403 11.18 -42.63 -0.45
N LEU A 404 10.61 -42.60 -1.66
CA LEU A 404 10.27 -43.81 -2.41
C LEU A 404 10.76 -43.72 -3.86
N LEU A 405 12.08 -43.77 -4.03
CA LEU A 405 12.87 -44.37 -5.12
C LEU A 405 14.33 -44.40 -4.64
#